data_AF-A0AAU8UNA6-F1
#
_entry.id   AF-A0AAU8UNA6-F1
#
_cell.length_a   1.000
_cell.length_b   1.000
_cell.length_c   1.000
_cell.angle_alpha   90.00
_cell.angle_beta   90.00
_cell.angle_gamma   90.00
#
_symmetry.space_group_name_H-M   'P 1'
#
loop_
_entity.id
_entity.type
_entity.pdbx_description
1 polymer ?
#
loop_
_entity_poly.entity_id
_entity_poly.type
_entity_poly.pdbx_seq_one_letter_code
_entity_poly.pdbx_strand_id
1 'polypeptide(L)'
;MFLPEIVDINFDGYLDLMLAQTLPAGPNIPYDYWAYDPVQGKMVSVSDEMAGVTSPNFDPVNKIISVSWRASCCEHGVTTYRWKGKHLVEIDTASSYFQPEIIDGKLAICYITPAYLRNGRIEYPDAVYQHGATLRTTPLKLSDCSDVSPNDLSGIQGRVEIQVWSGDSSPTKLVRTERLRWKKTPVAGGKTMYCPDIPVFNHGAIKRHLLKAPNQCSDTPVE
;
A
#
# COMPACT_ATOMS: atom_id res chain seq x y z
N MET A 1 -14.18 8.49 -26.43
CA MET A 1 -15.51 8.83 -25.88
C MET A 1 -15.70 7.96 -24.66
N PHE A 2 -15.93 8.56 -23.49
CA PHE A 2 -16.26 7.82 -22.28
C PHE A 2 -17.75 7.53 -22.26
N LEU A 3 -18.12 6.36 -21.76
CA LEU A 3 -19.51 6.00 -21.53
C LEU A 3 -19.86 6.33 -20.08
N PRO A 4 -21.09 6.82 -19.82
CA PRO A 4 -21.56 6.96 -18.46
C PRO A 4 -21.69 5.59 -17.78
N GLU A 5 -21.38 5.55 -16.49
CA GLU A 5 -21.60 4.40 -15.62
C GLU A 5 -22.72 4.71 -14.64
N ILE A 6 -23.53 3.69 -14.33
CA ILE A 6 -24.68 3.79 -13.44
C ILE A 6 -24.39 2.94 -12.20
N VAL A 7 -24.37 3.58 -11.03
CA VAL A 7 -23.99 2.96 -9.75
C VAL A 7 -24.64 3.75 -8.61
N ASP A 8 -24.93 3.11 -7.48
CA ASP A 8 -25.36 3.79 -6.26
C ASP A 8 -24.12 4.33 -5.52
N ILE A 9 -23.82 5.62 -5.69
CA ILE A 9 -22.60 6.28 -5.22
C ILE A 9 -22.65 6.50 -3.70
N ASN A 10 -23.84 6.80 -3.17
CA ASN A 10 -24.03 7.18 -1.77
C ASN A 10 -24.67 6.08 -0.90
N PHE A 11 -24.99 4.93 -1.49
CA PHE A 11 -25.60 3.76 -0.87
C PHE A 11 -27.01 4.01 -0.30
N ASP A 12 -27.78 4.87 -0.96
CA ASP A 12 -29.15 5.24 -0.59
C ASP A 12 -30.23 4.41 -1.31
N GLY A 13 -29.83 3.57 -2.26
CA GLY A 13 -30.70 2.67 -3.03
C GLY A 13 -31.22 3.26 -4.34
N TYR A 14 -30.86 4.49 -4.68
CA TYR A 14 -31.13 5.07 -6.00
C TYR A 14 -29.90 4.94 -6.91
N LEU A 15 -30.17 4.87 -8.22
CA LEU A 15 -29.11 4.80 -9.22
C LEU A 15 -28.59 6.21 -9.51
N ASP A 16 -27.29 6.36 -9.36
CA ASP A 16 -26.56 7.59 -9.64
C ASP A 16 -25.76 7.46 -10.96
N LEU A 17 -25.09 8.54 -11.33
CA LEU A 17 -24.33 8.65 -12.57
C LEU A 17 -22.89 9.04 -12.28
N MET A 18 -21.94 8.37 -12.95
CA MET A 18 -20.56 8.84 -13.03
C MET A 18 -20.03 8.80 -14.46
N LEU A 19 -19.11 9.71 -14.79
CA LEU A 19 -18.51 9.80 -16.11
C LEU A 19 -17.01 10.13 -16.01
N ALA A 20 -16.17 9.32 -16.66
CA ALA A 20 -14.72 9.58 -16.69
C ALA A 20 -14.44 10.91 -17.40
N GLN A 21 -13.61 11.77 -16.80
CA GLN A 21 -13.25 13.08 -17.35
C GLN A 21 -12.15 12.96 -18.41
N THR A 22 -11.13 12.15 -18.12
CA THR A 22 -9.94 11.97 -18.96
C THR A 22 -9.29 10.63 -18.69
N LEU A 23 -8.49 10.12 -19.63
CA LEU A 23 -7.70 8.91 -19.47
C LEU A 23 -6.22 9.30 -19.28
N PRO A 24 -5.75 9.44 -18.03
CA PRO A 24 -4.34 9.74 -17.77
C PRO A 24 -3.45 8.54 -18.12
N ALA A 25 -2.13 8.76 -18.11
CA ALA A 25 -1.13 7.70 -18.32
C ALA A 25 -1.09 6.66 -17.17
N GLY A 26 -1.80 6.91 -16.07
CA GLY A 26 -1.86 6.03 -14.91
C GLY A 26 -3.25 5.55 -14.59
N PRO A 27 -3.38 4.65 -13.60
CA PRO A 27 -4.65 4.02 -13.25
C PRO A 27 -5.62 4.97 -12.52
N ASN A 28 -5.17 6.16 -12.11
CA ASN A 28 -5.96 7.11 -11.34
C ASN A 28 -6.87 7.94 -12.27
N ILE A 29 -7.94 7.35 -12.81
CA ILE A 29 -8.88 8.04 -13.71
C ILE A 29 -9.82 8.94 -12.91
N PRO A 30 -9.88 10.26 -13.15
CA PRO A 30 -10.84 11.15 -12.51
C PRO A 30 -12.22 11.08 -13.16
N TYR A 31 -13.26 11.33 -12.38
CA TYR A 31 -14.67 11.24 -12.80
C TYR A 31 -15.46 12.45 -12.30
N ASP A 32 -16.52 12.79 -13.05
CA ASP A 32 -17.63 13.58 -12.55
C ASP A 32 -18.70 12.66 -11.97
N TYR A 33 -19.38 13.11 -10.92
CA TYR A 33 -20.33 12.32 -10.14
C TYR A 33 -21.63 13.09 -9.90
N TRP A 34 -22.77 12.45 -10.12
CA TRP A 34 -24.09 13.00 -9.83
C TRP A 34 -24.94 11.98 -9.09
N ALA A 35 -25.36 12.32 -7.87
CA ALA A 35 -26.29 11.51 -7.08
C ALA A 35 -27.75 11.92 -7.36
N TYR A 36 -28.66 10.95 -7.42
CA TYR A 36 -30.07 11.20 -7.61
C TYR A 36 -30.71 11.68 -6.29
N ASP A 37 -31.34 12.85 -6.30
CA ASP A 37 -32.14 13.34 -5.18
C ASP A 37 -33.61 12.92 -5.40
N PRO A 38 -34.14 11.93 -4.65
CA PRO A 38 -35.51 11.46 -4.83
C PRO A 38 -36.57 12.46 -4.33
N VAL A 39 -36.19 13.42 -3.47
CA VAL A 39 -37.10 14.47 -3.00
C VAL A 39 -37.29 15.51 -4.10
N GLN A 40 -36.21 15.86 -4.81
CA GLN A 40 -36.24 16.86 -5.88
C GLN A 40 -36.48 16.25 -7.28
N GLY A 41 -36.38 14.92 -7.41
CA GLY A 41 -36.58 14.20 -8.67
C GLY A 41 -35.52 14.52 -9.73
N LYS A 42 -34.27 14.77 -9.33
CA LYS A 42 -33.18 15.16 -10.25
C LYS A 42 -31.82 14.72 -9.78
N MET A 43 -30.87 14.68 -10.73
CA MET A 43 -29.45 14.49 -10.46
C MET A 43 -28.83 15.76 -9.86
N VAL A 44 -28.03 15.59 -8.79
CA VAL A 44 -27.30 16.66 -8.10
C VAL A 44 -25.81 16.31 -8.12
N SER A 45 -24.96 17.25 -8.53
CA SER A 45 -23.51 17.03 -8.54
C SER A 45 -22.99 16.76 -7.13
N VAL A 46 -22.16 15.73 -7.00
CA VAL A 46 -21.39 15.41 -5.80
C VAL A 46 -19.89 15.34 -6.09
N SER A 47 -19.45 15.83 -7.26
CA SER A 47 -18.05 15.79 -7.68
C SER A 47 -17.08 16.45 -6.69
N ASP A 48 -17.49 17.53 -6.03
CA ASP A 48 -16.64 18.23 -5.05
C ASP A 48 -16.35 17.37 -3.81
N GLU A 49 -17.34 16.62 -3.33
CA GLU A 49 -17.18 15.68 -2.21
C GLU A 49 -16.39 14.42 -2.62
N MET A 50 -16.42 14.09 -3.91
CA MET A 50 -15.68 12.97 -4.50
C MET A 50 -14.30 13.40 -5.05
N ALA A 51 -13.85 14.62 -4.75
CA ALA A 51 -12.58 15.12 -5.25
C ALA A 51 -11.41 14.23 -4.77
N GLY A 52 -10.59 13.77 -5.72
CA GLY A 52 -9.48 12.86 -5.45
C GLY A 52 -9.86 11.37 -5.44
N VAL A 53 -11.15 11.04 -5.49
CA VAL A 53 -11.64 9.67 -5.69
C VAL A 53 -11.48 9.32 -7.16
N THR A 54 -10.40 8.63 -7.49
CA THR A 54 -10.09 8.19 -8.86
C THR A 54 -10.34 6.71 -9.02
N SER A 55 -10.92 6.30 -10.15
CA SER A 55 -11.25 4.89 -10.46
C SER A 55 -11.88 4.14 -9.26
N PRO A 56 -12.98 4.65 -8.68
CA PRO A 56 -13.58 4.04 -7.49
C PRO A 56 -14.18 2.67 -7.77
N ASN A 57 -14.12 1.81 -6.76
CA ASN A 57 -14.98 0.64 -6.64
C ASN A 57 -15.98 0.87 -5.50
N PHE A 58 -17.24 0.57 -5.75
CA PHE A 58 -18.34 0.73 -4.80
C PHE A 58 -18.69 -0.62 -4.17
N ASP A 59 -18.59 -0.71 -2.85
CA ASP A 59 -18.98 -1.88 -2.07
C ASP A 59 -20.31 -1.60 -1.35
N PRO A 60 -21.46 -2.00 -1.95
CA PRO A 60 -22.77 -1.74 -1.37
C PRO A 60 -23.05 -2.56 -0.10
N VAL A 61 -22.34 -3.68 0.10
CA VAL A 61 -22.51 -4.53 1.29
C VAL A 61 -21.94 -3.82 2.52
N ASN A 62 -20.74 -3.24 2.38
CA ASN A 62 -20.05 -2.57 3.48
C ASN A 62 -20.26 -1.04 3.49
N LYS A 63 -20.93 -0.50 2.47
CA LYS A 63 -21.11 0.94 2.22
C LYS A 63 -19.77 1.68 2.25
N ILE A 64 -18.84 1.19 1.45
CA ILE A 64 -17.47 1.71 1.33
C ILE A 64 -17.18 2.00 -0.14
N ILE A 65 -16.53 3.12 -0.39
CA ILE A 65 -15.89 3.42 -1.66
C ILE A 65 -14.41 3.11 -1.50
N SER A 66 -13.86 2.21 -2.31
CA SER A 66 -12.44 1.86 -2.29
C SER A 66 -11.75 2.38 -3.55
N VAL A 67 -10.60 3.00 -3.39
CA VAL A 67 -9.76 3.50 -4.48
C VAL A 67 -8.42 2.80 -4.41
N SER A 68 -8.04 2.09 -5.48
CA SER A 68 -6.65 1.68 -5.69
C SER A 68 -5.94 2.77 -6.45
N TRP A 69 -4.84 3.28 -5.92
CA TRP A 69 -4.12 4.41 -6.49
C TRP A 69 -2.66 4.08 -6.75
N ARG A 70 -2.06 4.81 -7.70
CA ARG A 70 -0.62 4.83 -7.95
C ARG A 70 -0.06 6.23 -7.74
N ALA A 71 1.02 6.34 -6.99
CA ALA A 71 1.82 7.56 -6.89
C ALA A 71 3.21 7.32 -7.51
N SER A 72 3.61 8.21 -8.43
CA SER A 72 4.86 8.06 -9.18
C SER A 72 4.99 6.69 -9.91
N CYS A 73 6.20 6.17 -10.09
CA CYS A 73 6.47 4.89 -10.74
C CYS A 73 6.21 3.67 -9.87
N CYS A 74 6.38 3.83 -8.55
CA CYS A 74 6.79 2.73 -7.68
C CYS A 74 6.13 2.83 -6.29
N GLU A 75 4.97 3.47 -6.21
CA GLU A 75 4.13 3.50 -5.03
C GLU A 75 2.69 3.20 -5.43
N HIS A 76 2.10 2.24 -4.74
CA HIS A 76 0.72 1.84 -4.92
C HIS A 76 0.05 1.82 -3.57
N GLY A 77 -1.24 2.05 -3.53
CA GLY A 77 -1.97 1.98 -2.29
C GLY A 77 -3.46 1.86 -2.48
N VAL A 78 -4.14 1.78 -1.36
CA VAL A 78 -5.59 1.70 -1.29
C VAL A 78 -6.06 2.73 -0.28
N THR A 79 -7.05 3.51 -0.66
CA THR A 79 -7.77 4.39 0.26
C THR A 79 -9.24 4.00 0.26
N THR A 80 -9.87 4.00 1.43
CA THR A 80 -11.30 3.72 1.58
C THR A 80 -12.03 4.91 2.19
N TYR A 81 -13.25 5.11 1.74
CA TYR A 81 -14.10 6.23 2.12
C TYR A 81 -15.49 5.75 2.52
N ARG A 82 -16.16 6.54 3.36
CA ARG A 82 -17.57 6.35 3.72
C ARG A 82 -18.29 7.68 3.81
N TRP A 83 -19.52 7.72 3.33
CA TRP A 83 -20.43 8.85 3.52
C TRP A 83 -20.82 9.01 5.00
N LYS A 84 -20.66 10.22 5.53
CA LYS A 84 -21.19 10.65 6.82
C LYS A 84 -22.14 11.83 6.58
N GLY A 85 -23.42 11.52 6.42
CA GLY A 85 -24.39 12.49 5.92
C GLY A 85 -24.05 12.84 4.47
N LYS A 86 -23.81 14.12 4.19
CA LYS A 86 -23.48 14.63 2.85
C LYS A 86 -21.98 14.72 2.56
N HIS A 87 -21.14 14.29 3.49
CA HIS A 87 -19.69 14.40 3.34
C HIS A 87 -19.05 13.05 3.15
N LEU A 88 -18.15 12.95 2.18
CA LEU A 88 -17.32 11.77 2.01
C LEU A 88 -16.11 11.87 2.93
N VAL A 89 -15.91 10.84 3.75
CA VAL A 89 -14.82 10.82 4.74
C VAL A 89 -13.89 9.65 4.48
N GLU A 90 -12.60 9.91 4.37
CA GLU A 90 -11.56 8.88 4.38
C GLU A 90 -11.61 8.13 5.72
N ILE A 91 -11.69 6.80 5.66
CA ILE A 91 -11.78 5.95 6.86
C ILE A 91 -10.55 5.07 7.05
N ASP A 92 -9.79 4.77 6.00
CA ASP A 92 -8.54 4.03 6.07
C ASP A 92 -7.69 4.26 4.81
N THR A 93 -6.37 4.21 4.96
CA THR A 93 -5.41 4.34 3.86
C THR A 93 -4.16 3.51 4.12
N ALA A 94 -3.64 2.90 3.07
CA ALA A 94 -2.47 2.05 3.13
C ALA A 94 -1.64 2.20 1.85
N SER A 95 -0.32 2.11 1.99
CA SER A 95 0.61 2.22 0.87
C SER A 95 1.62 1.07 0.87
N SER A 96 2.10 0.75 -0.33
CA SER A 96 3.07 -0.30 -0.57
C SER A 96 4.40 -0.03 0.13
N TYR A 97 5.09 -1.09 0.54
CA TYR A 97 6.44 -1.03 1.11
C TYR A 97 7.33 -2.15 0.53
N PHE A 98 8.62 -2.10 0.83
CA PHE A 98 9.59 -3.10 0.38
C PHE A 98 10.05 -3.96 1.55
N GLN A 99 9.72 -5.25 1.49
CA GLN A 99 10.02 -6.26 2.50
C GLN A 99 11.25 -7.08 2.11
N PRO A 100 12.36 -6.99 2.85
CA PRO A 100 13.50 -7.86 2.60
C PRO A 100 13.24 -9.28 3.11
N GLU A 101 13.48 -10.27 2.25
CA GLU A 101 13.29 -11.69 2.53
C GLU A 101 14.47 -12.54 2.11
N ILE A 102 14.66 -13.69 2.77
CA ILE A 102 15.49 -14.77 2.25
C ILE A 102 14.59 -15.77 1.54
N ILE A 103 14.74 -15.88 0.22
CA ILE A 103 14.04 -16.86 -0.63
C ILE A 103 15.09 -17.70 -1.33
N ASP A 104 15.00 -19.03 -1.22
CA ASP A 104 15.98 -19.99 -1.76
C ASP A 104 17.45 -19.65 -1.39
N GLY A 105 17.65 -19.18 -0.16
CA GLY A 105 18.97 -18.81 0.36
C GLY A 105 19.53 -17.48 -0.17
N LYS A 106 18.77 -16.72 -0.96
CA LYS A 106 19.15 -15.42 -1.51
C LYS A 106 18.34 -14.30 -0.86
N LEU A 107 19.00 -13.18 -0.60
CA LEU A 107 18.31 -11.96 -0.23
C LEU A 107 17.52 -11.43 -1.43
N ALA A 108 16.24 -11.15 -1.22
CA ALA A 108 15.33 -10.54 -2.17
C ALA A 108 14.61 -9.37 -1.50
N ILE A 109 14.16 -8.39 -2.29
CA ILE A 109 13.40 -7.24 -1.82
C ILE A 109 12.02 -7.32 -2.45
N CYS A 110 11.03 -7.76 -1.69
CA CYS A 110 9.68 -8.02 -2.16
C CYS A 110 8.83 -6.75 -2.06
N TYR A 111 8.10 -6.44 -3.12
CA TYR A 111 7.21 -5.28 -3.16
C TYR A 111 5.83 -5.67 -2.64
N ILE A 112 5.52 -5.25 -1.41
CA ILE A 112 4.30 -5.64 -0.71
C ILE A 112 3.24 -4.56 -0.94
N THR A 113 2.09 -4.94 -1.51
CA THR A 113 0.99 -4.03 -1.84
C THR A 113 -0.23 -4.29 -0.97
N PRO A 114 -0.94 -3.24 -0.53
CA PRO A 114 -2.22 -3.39 0.13
C PRO A 114 -3.31 -3.73 -0.89
N ALA A 115 -4.37 -4.40 -0.44
CA ALA A 115 -5.55 -4.70 -1.21
C ALA A 115 -6.81 -4.42 -0.40
N TYR A 116 -7.84 -3.86 -1.03
CA TYR A 116 -9.19 -3.86 -0.46
C TYR A 116 -9.82 -5.23 -0.64
N LEU A 117 -10.04 -5.95 0.45
CA LEU A 117 -10.81 -7.19 0.42
C LEU A 117 -12.30 -6.82 0.61
N ARG A 118 -13.20 -7.50 -0.10
CA ARG A 118 -14.67 -7.27 -0.03
C ARG A 118 -15.30 -7.57 1.35
N ASN A 119 -14.48 -7.72 2.39
CA ASN A 119 -14.87 -7.76 3.79
C ASN A 119 -14.92 -6.37 4.44
N GLY A 120 -14.72 -5.30 3.65
CA GLY A 120 -14.80 -3.92 4.13
C GLY A 120 -13.47 -3.34 4.61
N ARG A 121 -12.33 -3.95 4.27
CA ARG A 121 -11.04 -3.65 4.91
C ARG A 121 -9.88 -3.67 3.93
N ILE A 122 -8.84 -2.93 4.29
CA ILE A 122 -7.54 -3.00 3.62
C ILE A 122 -6.70 -4.05 4.34
N GLU A 123 -6.12 -4.97 3.58
CA GLU A 123 -5.20 -6.00 4.08
C GLU A 123 -3.95 -6.08 3.19
N TYR A 124 -2.90 -6.74 3.69
CA TYR A 124 -1.68 -6.99 2.93
C TYR A 124 -1.50 -8.51 2.77
N PRO A 125 -1.99 -9.10 1.66
CA PRO A 125 -1.99 -10.56 1.47
C PRO A 125 -0.63 -11.25 1.66
N ASP A 126 0.44 -10.52 1.35
CA ASP A 126 1.82 -11.01 1.35
C ASP A 126 2.67 -10.49 2.52
N ALA A 127 2.07 -9.78 3.48
CA ALA A 127 2.78 -9.30 4.66
C ALA A 127 3.15 -10.44 5.63
N VAL A 128 3.99 -10.11 6.62
CA VAL A 128 4.26 -11.00 7.74
C VAL A 128 3.11 -10.96 8.74
N TYR A 129 2.51 -12.11 9.02
CA TYR A 129 1.49 -12.30 10.04
C TYR A 129 2.03 -13.07 11.25
N GLN A 130 1.70 -12.57 12.44
CA GLN A 130 2.00 -13.20 13.72
C GLN A 130 0.82 -14.03 14.22
N HIS A 131 1.06 -15.32 14.44
CA HIS A 131 0.15 -16.28 15.05
C HIS A 131 0.78 -16.83 16.33
N GLY A 132 0.30 -16.40 17.49
CA GLY A 132 0.95 -16.62 18.78
C GLY A 132 2.41 -16.17 18.77
N ALA A 133 3.33 -17.11 18.95
CA ALA A 133 4.78 -16.89 18.91
C ALA A 133 5.40 -17.09 17.51
N THR A 134 4.61 -17.48 16.51
CA THR A 134 5.10 -17.79 15.16
C THR A 134 4.85 -16.63 14.20
N LEU A 135 5.79 -16.40 13.29
CA LEU A 135 5.64 -15.47 12.17
C LEU A 135 5.51 -16.26 10.87
N ARG A 136 4.62 -15.83 9.98
CA ARG A 136 4.35 -16.48 8.69
C ARG A 136 4.12 -15.43 7.62
N THR A 137 4.46 -15.76 6.38
CA THR A 137 4.09 -15.02 5.18
C THR A 137 3.42 -15.99 4.21
N THR A 138 2.67 -15.47 3.24
CA THR A 138 2.32 -16.26 2.06
C THR A 138 3.61 -16.68 1.35
N PRO A 139 3.75 -17.92 0.85
CA PRO A 139 4.97 -18.35 0.17
C PRO A 139 5.26 -17.49 -1.07
N LEU A 140 6.31 -16.67 -0.98
CA LEU A 140 6.81 -15.84 -2.07
C LEU A 140 7.87 -16.59 -2.88
N LYS A 141 7.93 -16.34 -4.19
CA LYS A 141 9.00 -16.82 -5.06
C LYS A 141 9.98 -15.67 -5.36
N LEU A 142 11.21 -16.01 -5.73
CA LEU A 142 12.21 -15.01 -6.16
C LEU A 142 11.71 -14.15 -7.33
N SER A 143 10.89 -14.72 -8.23
CA SER A 143 10.27 -14.00 -9.35
C SER A 143 9.30 -12.90 -8.90
N ASP A 144 8.74 -13.03 -7.70
CA ASP A 144 7.75 -12.10 -7.17
C ASP A 144 8.43 -10.89 -6.51
N CYS A 145 9.75 -10.94 -6.35
CA CYS A 145 10.58 -9.95 -5.64
C CYS A 145 11.74 -9.42 -6.51
N SER A 146 11.54 -9.37 -7.83
CA SER A 146 12.60 -9.03 -8.80
C SER A 146 12.71 -7.55 -9.16
N ASP A 147 11.77 -6.73 -8.71
CA ASP A 147 11.68 -5.32 -9.12
C ASP A 147 12.79 -4.45 -8.54
N VAL A 148 13.36 -4.85 -7.40
CA VAL A 148 14.44 -4.13 -6.73
C VAL A 148 15.62 -5.04 -6.47
N SER A 149 16.79 -4.58 -6.89
CA SER A 149 18.06 -5.22 -6.55
C SER A 149 18.36 -5.02 -5.07
N PRO A 150 18.65 -6.09 -4.30
CA PRO A 150 19.13 -5.97 -2.92
C PRO A 150 20.44 -5.17 -2.80
N ASN A 151 21.17 -4.99 -3.91
CA ASN A 151 22.42 -4.23 -3.97
C ASN A 151 22.22 -2.73 -4.24
N ASP A 152 20.99 -2.27 -4.44
CA ASP A 152 20.65 -0.86 -4.64
C ASP A 152 19.34 -0.49 -3.95
N LEU A 153 19.45 0.18 -2.80
CA LEU A 153 18.29 0.67 -2.03
C LEU A 153 18.03 2.16 -2.22
N SER A 154 18.82 2.87 -3.03
CA SER A 154 18.87 4.34 -3.09
C SER A 154 17.50 4.99 -3.32
N GLY A 155 16.67 4.38 -4.17
CA GLY A 155 15.31 4.88 -4.48
C GLY A 155 14.22 4.48 -3.49
N ILE A 156 14.51 3.64 -2.49
CA ILE A 156 13.48 3.02 -1.63
C ILE A 156 13.77 3.06 -0.13
N GLN A 157 14.86 3.71 0.31
CA GLN A 157 15.35 3.65 1.70
C GLN A 157 14.27 3.95 2.75
N GLY A 158 13.40 4.94 2.49
CA GLY A 158 12.30 5.33 3.40
C GLY A 158 11.12 4.35 3.47
N ARG A 159 11.14 3.27 2.65
CA ARG A 159 10.06 2.27 2.55
C ARG A 159 10.60 0.83 2.66
N VAL A 160 11.87 0.65 3.04
CA VAL A 160 12.43 -0.67 3.35
C VAL A 160 12.08 -1.03 4.79
N GLU A 161 11.10 -1.90 4.96
CA GLU A 161 10.58 -2.31 6.26
C GLU A 161 9.89 -3.67 6.22
N ILE A 162 9.72 -4.27 7.41
CA ILE A 162 8.86 -5.44 7.62
C ILE A 162 7.74 -5.01 8.56
N GLN A 163 6.51 -5.02 8.06
CA GLN A 163 5.34 -4.82 8.89
C GLN A 163 4.82 -6.18 9.37
N VAL A 164 4.66 -6.32 10.68
CA VAL A 164 4.13 -7.54 11.31
C VAL A 164 2.69 -7.30 11.74
N TRP A 165 1.76 -8.01 11.14
CA TRP A 165 0.33 -7.92 11.38
C TRP A 165 -0.14 -9.05 12.29
N SER A 166 -1.18 -8.85 13.09
CA SER A 166 -1.75 -9.93 13.89
C SER A 166 -2.58 -10.86 13.01
N GLY A 167 -2.25 -12.14 12.94
CA GLY A 167 -3.04 -13.12 12.21
C GLY A 167 -4.15 -13.79 13.03
N ASP A 168 -4.11 -13.66 14.37
CA ASP A 168 -5.10 -14.25 15.28
C ASP A 168 -6.25 -13.30 15.63
N SER A 169 -6.22 -12.05 15.13
CA SER A 169 -7.26 -11.06 15.42
C SER A 169 -8.02 -10.68 14.15
N SER A 170 -9.31 -10.39 14.31
CA SER A 170 -10.17 -9.83 13.27
C SER A 170 -10.84 -8.55 13.81
N PRO A 171 -10.57 -7.37 13.24
CA PRO A 171 -9.63 -7.10 12.14
C PRO A 171 -8.18 -7.32 12.51
N THR A 172 -7.36 -7.71 11.53
CA THR A 172 -5.91 -7.76 11.68
C THR A 172 -5.38 -6.37 11.99
N LYS A 173 -4.44 -6.27 12.93
CA LYS A 173 -3.83 -5.00 13.34
C LYS A 173 -2.33 -5.06 13.15
N LEU A 174 -1.73 -3.92 12.82
CA LEU A 174 -0.28 -3.77 12.83
C LEU A 174 0.22 -3.95 14.27
N VAL A 175 1.06 -4.96 14.50
CA VAL A 175 1.65 -5.28 15.81
C VAL A 175 2.95 -4.51 15.99
N ARG A 176 3.80 -4.49 14.96
CA ARG A 176 5.05 -3.73 14.95
C ARG A 176 5.56 -3.56 13.53
N THR A 177 6.45 -2.58 13.37
CA THR A 177 7.20 -2.34 12.14
C THR A 177 8.69 -2.39 12.43
N GLU A 178 9.43 -3.21 11.69
CA GLU A 178 10.89 -3.23 11.68
C GLU A 178 11.37 -2.41 10.49
N ARG A 179 12.06 -1.30 10.73
CA ARG A 179 12.57 -0.43 9.67
C ARG A 179 14.05 -0.63 9.39
N LEU A 180 14.47 -0.27 8.18
CA LEU A 180 15.88 -0.01 7.86
C LEU A 180 16.48 0.94 8.91
N ARG A 181 17.71 0.63 9.35
CA ARG A 181 18.52 1.54 10.17
C ARG A 181 19.90 1.66 9.55
N TRP A 182 20.66 2.63 10.03
CA TRP A 182 22.04 2.85 9.58
C TRP A 182 23.02 2.52 10.69
N LYS A 183 24.06 1.75 10.36
CA LYS A 183 25.09 1.34 11.32
C LYS A 183 26.47 1.79 10.86
N LYS A 184 27.16 2.52 11.73
CA LYS A 184 28.56 2.92 11.53
C LYS A 184 29.44 1.67 11.45
N THR A 185 30.09 1.47 10.31
CA THR A 185 30.72 0.21 9.90
C THR A 185 32.05 0.46 9.20
N PRO A 186 33.13 -0.26 9.56
CA PRO A 186 34.37 -0.27 8.77
C PRO A 186 34.12 -0.92 7.40
N VAL A 187 34.49 -0.22 6.34
CA VAL A 187 34.42 -0.72 4.96
C VAL A 187 35.83 -0.91 4.37
N ALA A 188 35.91 -1.53 3.19
CA ALA A 188 37.18 -1.71 2.49
C ALA A 188 37.90 -0.36 2.30
N GLY A 189 39.24 -0.36 2.47
CA GLY A 189 40.05 0.86 2.42
C GLY A 189 40.16 1.63 3.74
N GLY A 190 39.75 1.03 4.87
CA GLY A 190 39.96 1.58 6.22
C GLY A 190 39.04 2.74 6.59
N LYS A 191 38.12 3.12 5.70
CA LYS A 191 37.09 4.12 5.96
C LYS A 191 36.00 3.55 6.85
N THR A 192 35.36 4.42 7.63
CA THR A 192 34.16 4.09 8.39
C THR A 192 32.98 4.82 7.79
N MET A 193 31.98 4.08 7.34
CA MET A 193 30.77 4.62 6.68
C MET A 193 29.52 4.18 7.44
N TYR A 194 28.40 4.85 7.19
CA TYR A 194 27.08 4.44 7.66
C TYR A 194 26.47 3.48 6.64
N CYS A 195 26.34 2.22 7.02
CA CYS A 195 25.87 1.16 6.13
C CYS A 195 24.44 0.71 6.51
N PRO A 196 23.59 0.32 5.55
CA PRO A 196 22.24 -0.14 5.83
C PRO A 196 22.24 -1.42 6.65
N ASP A 197 21.53 -1.40 7.77
CA ASP A 197 21.24 -2.54 8.63
C ASP A 197 19.74 -2.84 8.52
N ILE A 198 19.41 -3.67 7.54
CA ILE A 198 18.03 -3.93 7.11
C ILE A 198 17.42 -5.10 7.90
N PRO A 199 16.13 -5.05 8.26
CA PRO A 199 15.41 -6.21 8.75
C PRO A 199 15.13 -7.18 7.59
N VAL A 200 15.34 -8.46 7.80
CA VAL A 200 15.14 -9.52 6.80
C VAL A 200 14.30 -10.64 7.40
N PHE A 201 13.21 -10.99 6.72
CA PHE A 201 12.40 -12.15 7.07
C PHE A 201 13.05 -13.43 6.52
N ASN A 202 13.18 -14.44 7.37
CA ASN A 202 13.69 -15.75 6.97
C ASN A 202 13.01 -16.83 7.81
N HIS A 203 12.14 -17.61 7.19
CA HIS A 203 11.51 -18.81 7.76
C HIS A 203 10.98 -18.59 9.19
N GLY A 204 10.15 -17.57 9.38
CA GLY A 204 9.48 -17.29 10.66
C GLY A 204 10.29 -16.48 11.67
N ALA A 205 11.48 -16.01 11.29
CA ALA A 205 12.28 -15.10 12.10
C ALA A 205 12.60 -13.81 11.33
N ILE A 206 12.68 -12.69 12.05
CA ILE A 206 13.21 -11.44 11.53
C ILE A 206 14.62 -11.26 12.09
N LYS A 207 15.61 -11.13 11.22
CA LYS A 207 17.01 -10.86 11.58
C LYS A 207 17.53 -9.65 10.84
N ARG A 208 18.49 -8.96 11.42
CA ARG A 208 19.13 -7.81 10.78
C ARG A 208 20.30 -8.24 9.91
N HIS A 209 20.40 -7.66 8.72
CA HIS A 209 21.46 -7.92 7.76
C HIS A 209 22.16 -6.62 7.40
N LEU A 210 23.47 -6.56 7.67
CA LEU A 210 24.29 -5.38 7.40
C LEU A 210 24.86 -5.44 5.99
N LEU A 211 24.43 -4.51 5.16
CA LEU A 211 24.87 -4.36 3.78
C LEU A 211 26.17 -3.54 3.73
N LYS A 212 27.30 -4.19 3.44
CA LYS A 212 28.65 -3.57 3.51
C LYS A 212 29.21 -3.10 2.18
N ALA A 213 28.43 -3.20 1.10
CA ALA A 213 28.91 -2.77 -0.21
C ALA A 213 29.13 -1.24 -0.19
N PRO A 214 30.29 -0.72 -0.62
CA PRO A 214 30.61 0.71 -0.51
C PRO A 214 29.60 1.62 -1.20
N ASN A 215 28.97 1.16 -2.28
CA ASN A 215 27.93 1.89 -3.02
C ASN A 215 26.59 1.98 -2.27
N GLN A 216 26.41 1.24 -1.18
CA GLN A 216 25.21 1.26 -0.34
C GLN A 216 25.41 2.03 0.97
N CYS A 217 26.66 2.31 1.34
CA CYS A 217 26.97 3.05 2.55
C CYS A 217 27.10 4.55 2.26
N SER A 218 26.79 5.37 3.26
CA SER A 218 26.92 6.83 3.23
C SER A 218 28.12 7.28 4.07
N ASP A 219 28.84 8.29 3.58
CA ASP A 219 29.91 8.95 4.36
C ASP A 219 29.35 9.84 5.47
N THR A 220 28.09 10.27 5.37
CA THR A 220 27.38 11.05 6.39
C THR A 220 26.32 10.22 7.10
N PRO A 221 25.93 10.57 8.34
CA PRO A 221 24.73 10.03 8.95
C PRO A 221 23.54 10.17 8.01
N VAL A 222 22.71 9.15 7.95
CA VAL A 222 21.42 9.17 7.25
C VAL A 222 20.35 9.13 8.32
N GLU A 223 19.49 10.16 8.34
CA GLU A 223 18.36 10.28 9.28
C GLU A 223 17.24 9.30 8.93
#